data_AF-A0A1C4DZS2-F1
#
_entry.id   AF-A0A1C4DZS2-F1
#
_cell.length_a   1.000
_cell.length_b   1.000
_cell.length_c   1.000
_cell.angle_alpha   90.00
_cell.angle_beta   90.00
_cell.angle_gamma   90.00
#
_symmetry.space_group_name_H-M   'P 1'
#
loop_
_entity.id
_entity.type
_entity.pdbx_description
1 polymer ?
#
loop_
_entity_poly.entity_id
_entity_poly.type
_entity_poly.pdbx_seq_one_letter_code
_entity_poly.pdbx_strand_id
1 'polypeptide(L)' 'MEIDGVLKGPKSTFFPRDWTPQQVIDAVNEAFNNKVNIKNNRYLGKTSDGMTIEMILRNNKVISAYPVY' A
#
# COMPACT_ATOMS: atom_id res chain seq x y z
N MET A 1 -0.72 21.34 4.21
CA MET A 1 -2.04 21.65 4.80
C MET A 1 -2.13 20.92 6.13
N GLU A 2 -2.16 21.71 7.20
CA GLU A 2 -2.23 21.26 8.58
C GLU A 2 -3.68 21.45 9.05
N ILE A 3 -4.28 20.42 9.65
CA ILE A 3 -5.57 20.52 10.33
C ILE A 3 -5.40 19.87 11.72
N ASP A 4 -5.43 20.73 12.75
CA ASP A 4 -5.65 20.43 14.16
C ASP A 4 -4.62 19.61 14.95
N GLY A 5 -3.31 19.81 14.76
CA GLY A 5 -2.30 19.48 15.79
C GLY A 5 -2.20 18.02 16.26
N VAL A 6 -2.91 17.09 15.64
CA VAL A 6 -2.80 15.65 15.89
C VAL A 6 -1.85 15.08 14.85
N LEU A 7 -0.77 14.43 15.30
CA LEU A 7 0.04 13.55 14.46
C LEU A 7 -0.86 12.38 14.01
N LYS A 8 -1.63 12.59 12.93
CA LYS A 8 -2.41 11.52 12.30
C LYS A 8 -1.38 10.52 11.79
N GLY A 9 -1.45 9.28 12.30
CA GLY A 9 -0.56 8.17 11.93
C GLY A 9 -0.50 7.92 10.42
N PRO A 10 0.29 6.94 9.94
CA PRO A 10 0.58 6.79 8.51
C PRO A 10 -0.70 6.89 7.70
N LYS A 11 -0.78 7.94 6.87
CA LYS A 11 -1.97 8.23 6.08
C LYS A 11 -2.07 7.10 5.05
N SER A 12 -2.96 6.15 5.29
CA SER A 12 -3.38 5.27 4.19
C SER A 12 -4.05 6.16 3.17
N THR A 13 -3.61 6.05 1.93
CA THR A 13 -4.15 6.84 0.84
C THR A 13 -4.87 5.93 -0.13
N PHE A 14 -5.65 6.52 -1.02
CA PHE A 14 -6.34 5.78 -2.05
C PHE A 14 -5.45 5.65 -3.27
N PHE A 15 -5.63 4.56 -4.02
CA PHE A 15 -5.11 4.48 -5.38
C PHE A 15 -5.66 5.66 -6.21
N PRO A 16 -4.91 6.12 -7.23
CA PRO A 16 -5.37 7.18 -8.10
C PRO A 16 -6.76 6.88 -8.68
N ARG A 17 -7.64 7.88 -8.70
CA ARG A 17 -9.05 7.73 -9.12
C ARG A 17 -9.17 7.29 -10.59
N ASP A 18 -8.20 7.66 -11.40
CA ASP A 18 -8.09 7.38 -12.83
C ASP A 18 -7.53 5.99 -13.13
N TRP A 19 -7.09 5.23 -12.12
CA TRP A 19 -6.65 3.86 -12.33
C TRP A 19 -7.83 2.93 -12.57
N THR A 20 -7.66 2.10 -13.58
CA THR A 20 -8.53 0.94 -13.80
C THR A 20 -8.34 -0.10 -12.69
N PRO A 21 -9.33 -0.96 -12.42
CA PRO A 21 -9.17 -2.07 -11.49
C PRO A 21 -7.96 -2.96 -11.82
N GLN A 22 -7.65 -3.17 -13.10
CA GLN A 22 -6.51 -3.96 -13.53
C GLN A 22 -5.18 -3.32 -13.11
N GLN A 23 -5.02 -1.99 -13.28
CA GLN A 23 -3.82 -1.28 -12.86
C GLN A 23 -3.59 -1.37 -11.34
N VAL A 24 -4.66 -1.32 -10.55
CA VAL A 24 -4.57 -1.53 -9.09
C VAL A 24 -4.08 -2.94 -8.78
N ILE A 25 -4.62 -3.96 -9.44
CA ILE A 25 -4.21 -5.36 -9.25
C ILE A 25 -2.74 -5.56 -9.66
N ASP A 26 -2.32 -5.00 -10.79
CA ASP A 26 -0.95 -5.12 -11.28
C ASP A 26 0.05 -4.47 -10.32
N ALA A 27 -0.25 -3.27 -9.82
CA ALA A 27 0.58 -2.57 -8.83
C ALA A 27 0.68 -3.34 -7.51
N VAL A 28 -0.44 -3.89 -7.02
CA VAL A 28 -0.44 -4.71 -5.79
C VAL A 28 0.35 -6.00 -6.00
N ASN A 29 0.25 -6.64 -7.16
CA ASN A 29 1.02 -7.84 -7.48
C ASN A 29 2.53 -7.55 -7.56
N GLU A 30 2.92 -6.44 -8.19
CA GLU A 30 4.31 -6.00 -8.25
C GLU A 30 4.87 -5.76 -6.85
N ALA A 31 4.16 -4.96 -6.04
CA ALA A 31 4.51 -4.70 -4.66
C ALA A 31 4.56 -6.00 -3.83
N PHE A 32 3.62 -6.94 -4.04
CA PHE A 32 3.61 -8.22 -3.34
C PHE A 32 4.85 -9.06 -3.66
N ASN A 33 5.34 -9.02 -4.90
CA ASN A 33 6.50 -9.80 -5.33
C ASN A 33 7.80 -9.31 -4.68
N ASN A 34 7.93 -8.01 -4.42
CA ASN A 34 9.11 -7.41 -3.78
C ASN A 34 8.88 -6.97 -2.33
N LYS A 35 7.81 -7.49 -1.70
CA LYS A 35 7.39 -7.07 -0.35
C LYS A 35 8.45 -7.37 0.71
N VAL A 36 8.63 -6.43 1.64
CA VAL A 36 9.43 -6.58 2.86
C VAL A 36 8.52 -6.58 4.07
N ASN A 37 8.74 -7.48 5.02
CA ASN A 37 7.98 -7.50 6.27
C ASN A 37 8.40 -6.31 7.14
N ILE A 38 7.44 -5.50 7.57
CA ILE A 38 7.71 -4.36 8.45
C ILE A 38 7.30 -4.63 9.89
N LYS A 39 6.16 -5.30 10.10
CA LYS A 39 5.63 -5.60 11.44
C LYS A 39 4.51 -6.62 11.34
N ASN A 40 4.62 -7.73 12.08
CA ASN A 40 3.59 -8.77 12.15
C ASN A 40 3.17 -9.20 10.74
N ASN A 41 1.91 -8.95 10.38
CA ASN A 41 1.31 -9.30 9.11
C ASN A 41 1.29 -8.13 8.10
N ARG A 42 2.01 -7.04 8.38
CA ARG A 42 2.16 -5.87 7.51
C ARG A 42 3.46 -5.95 6.72
N TYR A 43 3.35 -5.62 5.45
CA TYR A 43 4.43 -5.65 4.49
C TYR A 43 4.41 -4.38 3.64
N LEU A 44 5.57 -3.90 3.22
CA LEU A 44 5.70 -2.83 2.23
C LEU A 44 6.24 -3.40 0.95
N GLY A 45 5.64 -3.07 -0.18
CA GLY A 45 6.20 -3.30 -1.50
C GLY A 45 6.34 -2.00 -2.26
N LYS A 46 7.16 -2.00 -3.31
CA LYS A 46 7.34 -0.85 -4.19
C LYS A 46 7.01 -1.24 -5.62
N THR A 47 6.27 -0.40 -6.31
CA THR A 47 6.09 -0.51 -7.75
C THR A 47 7.28 0.10 -8.48
N SER A 48 7.42 -0.22 -9.77
CA SER A 48 8.47 0.30 -10.65
C SER A 48 8.39 1.82 -10.85
N ASP A 49 7.20 2.41 -10.71
CA ASP A 49 6.98 3.86 -10.74
C ASP A 49 7.33 4.56 -9.41
N GLY A 50 7.74 3.80 -8.38
CA GLY A 50 8.17 4.32 -7.08
C GLY A 50 7.06 4.43 -6.03
N MET A 51 5.81 4.08 -6.35
CA MET A 51 4.74 4.02 -5.36
C MET A 51 5.02 2.94 -4.30
N THR A 52 4.89 3.30 -3.02
CA THR A 52 4.99 2.34 -1.93
C THR A 52 3.59 1.88 -1.52
N ILE A 53 3.39 0.57 -1.43
CA ILE A 53 2.10 -0.04 -1.06
C ILE A 53 2.29 -0.82 0.24
N GLU A 54 1.50 -0.46 1.27
CA GLU A 54 1.38 -1.28 2.48
C GLU A 54 0.32 -2.35 2.26
N MET A 55 0.69 -3.59 2.58
CA MET A 55 -0.16 -4.76 2.44
C MET A 55 -0.29 -5.48 3.78
N ILE A 56 -1.51 -5.89 4.09
CA ILE A 56 -1.82 -6.75 5.22
C ILE A 56 -2.11 -8.15 4.69
N LEU A 57 -1.36 -9.13 5.18
CA LEU A 57 -1.47 -10.52 4.73
C LEU A 57 -2.12 -11.39 5.81
N ARG A 58 -2.84 -12.44 5.39
CA ARG A 58 -3.26 -13.54 6.27
C ARG A 58 -3.07 -14.83 5.49
N ASN A 59 -2.31 -15.77 6.04
CA ASN A 59 -1.94 -17.04 5.37
C ASN A 59 -1.36 -16.80 3.97
N ASN A 60 -0.44 -15.84 3.86
CA ASN A 60 0.20 -15.40 2.61
C ASN A 60 -0.74 -14.84 1.53
N LYS A 61 -2.00 -14.55 1.86
CA LYS A 61 -2.96 -13.87 0.98
C LYS A 61 -3.11 -12.41 1.40
N VAL A 62 -3.15 -11.50 0.42
CA VAL A 62 -3.43 -10.08 0.68
C VAL A 62 -4.89 -9.94 1.08
N ILE A 63 -5.15 -9.35 2.25
CA ILE A 63 -6.50 -9.01 2.72
C ILE A 63 -6.78 -7.51 2.69
N SER A 64 -5.72 -6.69 2.60
CA SER A 64 -5.80 -5.25 2.41
C SER A 64 -4.51 -4.77 1.76
N ALA A 65 -4.61 -3.82 0.84
CA ALA A 65 -3.48 -3.14 0.22
C ALA A 65 -3.85 -1.68 -0.06
N TYR A 66 -2.96 -0.75 0.26
CA TYR A 66 -3.17 0.68 0.02
C TYR A 66 -1.83 1.40 -0.20
N PRO A 67 -1.79 2.44 -1.05
CA PRO A 67 -0.61 3.28 -1.19
C PRO A 67 -0.30 4.06 0.09
N VAL A 68 0.99 4.32 0.29
CA VAL A 68 1.52 5.16 1.36
C VAL A 68 2.34 6.27 0.71
N TYR A 69 1.94 7.53 0.93
CA TYR A 69 2.64 8.74 0.46
C TYR A 69 3.19 9.56 1.64
#